data_AF-A0A0F9F9W5-F1
#
_entry.id   AF-A0A0F9F9W5-F1
#
_cell.length_a   1.000
_cell.length_b   1.000
_cell.length_c   1.000
_cell.angle_alpha   90.00
_cell.angle_beta   90.00
_cell.angle_gamma   90.00
#
_symmetry.space_group_name_H-M   'P 1'
#
loop_
_entity.id
_entity.type
_entity.pdbx_description
1 polymer ?
#
loop_
_entity_poly.entity_id
_entity_poly.type
_entity_poly.pdbx_seq_one_letter_code
_entity_poly.pdbx_strand_id
1 'polypeptide(L)' 'LRFALQVRARIDGVPWCDNCGTEGKHTIKDCPYEVGREELEGEAQ' A
#
# COMPACT_ATOMS: atom_id res chain seq x y z
N LEU A 1 9.99 9.63 1.55
CA LEU A 1 10.30 8.67 0.45
C LEU A 1 9.05 8.19 -0.29
N ARG A 2 8.03 7.65 0.41
CA ARG A 2 6.79 7.13 -0.21
C ARG A 2 6.05 8.11 -1.13
N PHE A 3 5.95 9.38 -0.76
CA PHE A 3 5.31 10.40 -1.61
C PHE A 3 5.99 10.58 -2.97
N ALA A 4 7.33 10.56 -3.01
CA ALA A 4 8.08 10.70 -4.26
C ALA A 4 7.87 9.49 -5.19
N LEU A 5 7.76 8.28 -4.62
CA LEU A 5 7.45 7.05 -5.36
C LEU A 5 6.02 7.07 -5.89
N GLN A 6 5.06 7.53 -5.10
CA GLN A 6 3.67 7.71 -5.55
C GLN A 6 3.58 8.67 -6.75
N VAL A 7 4.31 9.80 -6.69
CA VAL A 7 4.33 10.77 -7.79
C VAL A 7 4.95 10.16 -9.05
N ARG A 8 6.07 9.43 -8.93
CA ARG A 8 6.67 8.71 -10.06
C ARG A 8 5.70 7.69 -10.66
N ALA A 9 5.07 6.86 -9.83
CA ALA A 9 4.13 5.85 -10.29
C ALA A 9 2.98 6.46 -11.12
N ARG A 10 2.49 7.64 -10.73
CA ARG A 10 1.49 8.39 -11.51
C ARG A 10 2.03 8.93 -12.83
N ILE A 11 3.26 9.47 -12.85
CA ILE A 11 3.92 9.97 -14.06
C ILE A 11 4.13 8.82 -15.05
N ASP A 12 4.58 7.67 -14.55
CA ASP A 12 4.91 6.48 -15.34
C ASP A 12 3.67 5.64 -15.70
N GLY A 13 2.48 6.00 -15.18
CA GLY A 13 1.21 5.32 -15.45
C GLY A 13 1.15 3.89 -14.88
N VAL A 14 1.98 3.57 -13.89
CA VAL A 14 2.04 2.24 -13.28
C VAL A 14 1.15 2.16 -12.04
N PRO A 15 0.64 0.96 -11.70
CA PRO A 15 -0.18 0.76 -10.50
C PRO A 15 0.54 1.22 -9.23
N TRP A 16 -0.20 1.87 -8.32
CA TRP A 16 0.28 2.25 -7.00
C TRP A 16 -0.70 1.77 -5.93
N CYS A 17 -0.16 1.25 -4.84
CA CYS A 17 -0.95 0.86 -3.69
C CYS A 17 -0.71 1.82 -2.52
N ASP A 18 -1.73 2.60 -2.14
CA ASP A 18 -1.64 3.53 -1.00
C ASP A 18 -1.56 2.80 0.36
N ASN A 19 -1.97 1.53 0.41
CA ASN A 19 -1.91 0.72 1.64
C ASN A 19 -0.47 0.28 1.97
N CYS A 20 0.22 -0.39 1.04
CA CYS A 20 1.57 -0.90 1.28
C CYS A 20 2.69 -0.03 0.69
N GLY A 21 2.35 0.98 -0.13
CA GLY A 21 3.32 1.89 -0.75
C GLY A 21 4.20 1.23 -1.82
N THR A 22 3.66 0.26 -2.55
CA THR A 22 4.39 -0.48 -3.60
C THR A 22 4.03 0.04 -4.98
N GLU A 23 5.05 0.28 -5.81
CA GLU A 23 4.94 0.68 -7.21
C GLU A 23 4.93 -0.52 -8.15
N GLY A 24 4.10 -0.47 -9.19
CA GLY A 24 4.14 -1.37 -10.35
C GLY A 24 3.56 -2.77 -10.18
N LYS A 25 3.07 -3.14 -8.99
CA LYS A 25 2.59 -4.50 -8.72
C LYS A 25 1.06 -4.65 -8.63
N HIS A 26 0.38 -3.73 -7.93
CA HIS A 26 -1.05 -3.82 -7.67
C HIS A 26 -1.62 -2.46 -7.25
N THR A 27 -2.94 -2.32 -7.30
CA THR A 27 -3.65 -1.17 -6.72
C THR A 27 -4.14 -1.47 -5.31
N ILE A 28 -4.70 -0.48 -4.61
CA ILE A 28 -5.33 -0.70 -3.30
C ILE A 28 -6.41 -1.80 -3.31
N LYS A 29 -7.10 -2.02 -4.44
CA LYS A 29 -8.13 -3.06 -4.57
C LYS A 29 -7.57 -4.48 -4.53
N ASP A 30 -6.33 -4.64 -4.95
CA ASP A 30 -5.66 -5.92 -5.12
C ASP A 30 -4.45 -6.04 -4.17
N CYS A 31 -4.48 -5.29 -3.06
CA CYS A 31 -3.39 -5.30 -2.12
C CYS A 31 -3.35 -6.63 -1.36
N PRO A 32 -2.24 -7.41 -1.46
CA PRO A 32 -2.10 -8.68 -0.75
C PRO A 32 -1.90 -8.48 0.76
N TYR A 33 -1.61 -7.25 1.17
CA TYR A 33 -1.70 -6.85 2.56
C TYR A 33 -3.17 -6.54 2.83
N GLU A 34 -3.94 -7.52 3.27
CA GLU A 34 -5.08 -7.21 4.12
C GLU A 34 -4.51 -6.38 5.28
N VAL A 35 -5.11 -5.23 5.58
CA VAL A 35 -4.82 -4.55 6.85
C VAL A 35 -5.13 -5.59 7.91
N GLY A 36 -4.09 -6.16 8.50
CA GLY A 36 -4.23 -7.23 9.46
C GLY A 36 -5.16 -6.71 10.54
N ARG A 37 -6.28 -7.40 10.71
CA ARG A 37 -7.14 -7.37 11.90
C ARG A 37 -6.36 -7.83 13.17
N GLU A 38 -5.04 -7.65 13.18
CA GLU A 38 -4.07 -8.13 14.16
C GLU A 38 -3.42 -6.94 14.90
N GLU A 39 -3.46 -5.72 14.35
CA GLU A 39 -3.15 -4.49 15.10
C GLU A 39 -4.32 -4.02 16.00
N LEU A 40 -5.52 -4.61 15.89
CA LEU A 40 -6.65 -4.33 16.80
C LEU A 40 -6.85 -5.42 17.87
N GLU A 41 -6.24 -6.61 17.73
CA GLU A 41 -6.30 -7.68 18.73
C GLU A 41 -4.95 -7.89 19.45
N GLY A 42 -3.97 -7.01 19.20
CA GLY A 42 -2.68 -6.96 19.91
C GLY A 42 -2.62 -5.99 21.09
N GLU A 43 -3.68 -5.23 21.37
CA GLU A 43 -3.85 -4.42 22.58
C GLU A 43 -4.88 -5.06 23.53
N ALA A 44 -4.68 -6.33 23.84
CA ALA A 44 -5.33 -7.00 24.96
C ALA A 44 -4.32 -7.92 25.66
N GLN A 45 -3.28 -7.32 26.26
CA GLN A 45 -2.52 -7.94 27.35
C GLN A 45 -2.31 -6.91 28.46
#